data_AF-A0ABD1T166-F1
#
_entry.id   AF-A0ABD1T166-F1
#
_cell.length_a   1.000
_cell.length_b   1.000
_cell.length_c   1.000
_cell.angle_alpha   90.00
_cell.angle_beta   90.00
_cell.angle_gamma   90.00
#
_symmetry.space_group_name_H-M   'P 1'
#
loop_
_entity.id
_entity.type
_entity.pdbx_description
1 polymer ?
#
loop_
_entity_poly.entity_id
_entity_poly.type
_entity_poly.pdbx_seq_one_letter_code
_entity_poly.pdbx_strand_id
1 'polypeptide(L)'
;MAAAATMVSSAGGLLAMLNESHPALKLHALSNLNAFVDYFWPEISTSVPIIESLYEDEEFDQRPLAALLVSKVFYYLGELNDSLSYALGAGHLFDVSEDSDYVHTLLAKAIDEYASLNTKAAEDTR
;
A
#
# COMPACT_ATOMS: atom_id res chain seq x y z
N MET A 1 -1.48 17.57 -27.67
CA MET A 1 -2.62 17.22 -26.79
C MET A 1 -2.22 17.57 -25.38
N ALA A 2 -2.93 18.51 -24.74
CA ALA A 2 -2.62 18.96 -23.39
C ALA A 2 -3.08 17.89 -22.39
N ALA A 3 -2.14 17.22 -21.74
CA ALA A 3 -2.43 16.47 -20.53
C ALA A 3 -2.87 17.50 -19.49
N ALA A 4 -4.18 17.51 -19.18
CA ALA A 4 -4.70 18.28 -18.07
C ALA A 4 -4.03 17.74 -16.80
N ALA A 5 -3.02 18.46 -16.31
CA ALA A 5 -2.48 18.26 -14.99
C ALA A 5 -3.66 18.43 -14.03
N THR A 6 -4.19 17.30 -13.59
CA THR A 6 -5.21 17.24 -12.56
C THR A 6 -4.49 17.73 -11.32
N MET A 7 -4.58 19.04 -11.03
CA MET A 7 -4.23 19.57 -9.72
C MET A 7 -5.25 18.96 -8.76
N VAL A 8 -4.96 17.75 -8.29
CA VAL A 8 -5.73 17.10 -7.25
C VAL A 8 -5.42 17.89 -5.99
N SER A 9 -6.31 18.83 -5.65
CA SER A 9 -6.18 19.64 -4.43
C SER A 9 -6.59 18.85 -3.18
N SER A 10 -7.14 17.64 -3.33
CA SER A 10 -7.54 16.73 -2.25
C SER A 10 -7.66 15.28 -2.74
N ALA A 11 -7.30 14.30 -1.91
CA ALA A 11 -7.48 12.88 -2.24
C ALA A 11 -8.96 12.45 -2.25
N GLY A 12 -9.85 13.21 -1.60
CA GLY A 12 -11.29 12.95 -1.56
C GLY A 12 -11.94 12.71 -2.94
N GLY A 13 -11.48 13.38 -4.00
CA GLY A 13 -11.99 13.14 -5.36
C GLY A 13 -11.62 11.75 -5.91
N LEU A 14 -10.38 11.31 -5.67
CA LEU A 14 -9.91 9.99 -6.07
C LEU A 14 -10.53 8.89 -5.21
N LEU A 15 -10.70 9.14 -3.90
CA LEU A 15 -11.39 8.23 -2.98
C LEU A 15 -12.87 8.04 -3.37
N ALA A 16 -13.55 9.09 -3.81
CA ALA A 16 -14.91 8.99 -4.33
C ALA A 16 -14.97 8.11 -5.60
N MET A 17 -14.00 8.26 -6.51
CA MET A 17 -13.87 7.40 -7.70
C MET A 17 -13.55 5.94 -7.35
N LEU A 18 -12.91 5.70 -6.21
CA LEU A 18 -12.64 4.34 -5.70
C LEU A 18 -13.93 3.60 -5.31
N ASN A 19 -14.94 4.34 -4.85
CA ASN A 19 -16.25 3.83 -4.46
C ASN A 19 -17.20 3.60 -5.66
N GLU A 20 -16.83 4.07 -6.85
CA GLU A 20 -17.62 3.87 -8.07
C GLU A 20 -17.56 2.42 -8.58
N SER A 21 -18.59 1.98 -9.29
CA SER A 21 -18.71 0.59 -9.77
C SER A 21 -17.76 0.25 -10.93
N HIS A 22 -17.14 1.25 -11.56
CA HIS A 22 -16.37 1.05 -12.79
C HIS A 22 -14.90 0.64 -12.48
N PRO A 23 -14.44 -0.55 -12.92
CA PRO A 23 -13.09 -1.04 -12.60
C PRO A 23 -11.97 -0.16 -13.16
N ALA A 24 -12.18 0.46 -14.32
CA ALA A 24 -11.22 1.40 -14.91
C ALA A 24 -11.04 2.68 -14.07
N LEU A 25 -12.12 3.17 -13.43
CA LEU A 25 -12.05 4.33 -12.55
C LEU A 25 -11.33 3.97 -11.24
N LYS A 26 -11.60 2.79 -10.68
CA LYS A 26 -10.89 2.27 -9.50
C LYS A 26 -9.39 2.16 -9.74
N LEU A 27 -8.97 1.60 -10.88
CA LEU A 27 -7.56 1.49 -11.26
C LEU A 27 -6.92 2.88 -11.38
N HIS A 28 -7.58 3.79 -12.10
CA HIS A 28 -7.08 5.15 -12.26
C HIS A 28 -6.95 5.85 -10.89
N ALA A 29 -7.95 5.72 -10.03
CA ALA A 29 -7.90 6.25 -8.67
C ALA A 29 -6.74 5.66 -7.86
N LEU A 30 -6.59 4.34 -7.82
CA LEU A 30 -5.49 3.63 -7.14
C LEU A 30 -4.10 4.10 -7.60
N SER A 31 -3.89 4.16 -8.92
CA SER A 31 -2.61 4.56 -9.48
C SER A 31 -2.25 6.01 -9.10
N ASN A 32 -3.24 6.92 -9.12
CA ASN A 32 -3.02 8.30 -8.71
C ASN A 32 -2.81 8.42 -7.20
N LEU A 33 -3.62 7.71 -6.39
CA LEU A 33 -3.46 7.69 -4.93
C LEU A 33 -2.09 7.17 -4.52
N ASN A 34 -1.57 6.14 -5.19
CA ASN A 34 -0.24 5.62 -4.92
C ASN A 34 0.88 6.62 -5.30
N ALA A 35 0.67 7.44 -6.33
CA ALA A 35 1.63 8.48 -6.72
C ALA A 35 1.63 9.68 -5.77
N PHE A 36 0.51 9.97 -5.10
CA PHE A 36 0.37 11.11 -4.18
C PHE A 36 0.21 10.70 -2.71
N VAL A 37 0.49 9.45 -2.37
CA VAL A 37 0.33 8.91 -1.01
C VAL A 37 1.14 9.71 0.01
N ASP A 38 2.34 10.17 -0.37
CA ASP A 38 3.24 10.92 0.51
C ASP A 38 2.62 12.26 0.97
N TYR A 39 1.72 12.85 0.17
CA TYR A 39 1.05 14.12 0.46
C TYR A 39 -0.33 13.93 1.10
N PHE A 40 -1.07 12.89 0.69
CA PHE A 40 -2.44 12.68 1.11
C PHE A 40 -2.64 11.46 2.02
N TRP A 41 -1.59 10.88 2.58
CA TRP A 41 -1.70 9.76 3.53
C TRP A 41 -2.72 10.00 4.68
N PRO A 42 -2.92 11.23 5.23
CA PRO A 42 -3.91 11.43 6.29
C PRO A 42 -5.35 11.34 5.77
N GLU A 43 -5.61 11.71 4.51
CA GLU A 43 -6.94 11.55 3.90
C GLU A 43 -7.16 10.08 3.51
N ILE A 44 -6.14 9.44 2.93
CA ILE A 44 -6.22 8.06 2.46
C ILE A 44 -6.39 7.09 3.63
N SER A 45 -5.74 7.35 4.78
CA SER A 45 -5.87 6.53 5.99
C SER A 45 -7.31 6.39 6.47
N THR A 46 -8.14 7.42 6.29
CA THR A 46 -9.57 7.37 6.62
C THR A 46 -10.37 6.41 5.73
N SER A 47 -9.84 6.11 4.55
CA SER A 47 -10.49 5.30 3.51
C SER A 47 -9.75 3.98 3.24
N VAL A 48 -8.79 3.60 4.10
CA VAL A 48 -8.11 2.29 4.07
C VAL A 48 -9.09 1.12 4.01
N PRO A 49 -10.20 1.09 4.77
CA PRO A 49 -11.15 -0.03 4.73
C PRO A 49 -11.75 -0.28 3.33
N ILE A 50 -11.91 0.78 2.53
CA ILE A 50 -12.40 0.67 1.16
C ILE A 50 -11.34 0.03 0.27
N ILE A 51 -10.08 0.40 0.46
CA ILE A 51 -8.94 -0.14 -0.29
C ILE A 51 -8.68 -1.60 0.11
N GLU A 52 -8.84 -1.95 1.38
CA GLU A 52 -8.78 -3.34 1.87
C GLU A 52 -9.86 -4.19 1.23
N SER A 53 -11.10 -3.70 1.16
CA SER A 53 -12.18 -4.42 0.47
C SER A 53 -11.88 -4.64 -1.03
N LEU A 54 -11.12 -3.75 -1.68
CA LEU A 54 -10.66 -3.94 -3.07
C LEU A 54 -9.49 -4.90 -3.19
N TYR A 55 -8.66 -5.00 -2.15
CA TYR A 55 -7.60 -6.00 -2.09
C TYR A 55 -8.16 -7.41 -1.87
N GLU A 56 -9.24 -7.54 -1.10
CA GLU A 56 -9.96 -8.81 -0.89
C GLU A 56 -10.77 -9.25 -2.11
N ASP A 57 -11.10 -8.32 -3.01
CA ASP A 57 -11.86 -8.61 -4.23
C ASP A 57 -11.02 -9.38 -5.26
N GLU A 58 -11.22 -10.70 -5.32
CA GLU A 58 -10.48 -11.57 -6.24
C GLU A 58 -10.74 -11.28 -7.73
N GLU A 59 -11.86 -10.66 -8.08
CA GLU A 59 -12.19 -10.25 -9.45
C GLU A 59 -11.38 -9.03 -9.90
N PHE A 60 -10.72 -8.34 -8.97
CA PHE A 60 -9.92 -7.17 -9.26
C PHE A 60 -8.48 -7.56 -9.62
N ASP A 61 -8.09 -7.33 -10.88
CA ASP A 61 -6.73 -7.66 -11.35
C ASP A 61 -5.63 -6.82 -10.67
N GLN A 62 -5.99 -5.66 -10.10
CA GLN A 62 -5.03 -4.71 -9.51
C GLN A 62 -5.01 -4.77 -7.98
N ARG A 63 -5.41 -5.90 -7.38
CA ARG A 63 -5.25 -6.17 -5.93
C ARG A 63 -3.85 -5.83 -5.40
N PRO A 64 -2.74 -6.20 -6.09
CA PRO A 64 -1.41 -5.87 -5.59
C PRO A 64 -1.18 -4.36 -5.43
N LEU A 65 -1.82 -3.55 -6.28
CA LEU A 65 -1.71 -2.09 -6.30
C LEU A 65 -2.42 -1.49 -5.08
N ALA A 66 -3.57 -2.08 -4.70
CA ALA A 66 -4.28 -1.75 -3.48
C ALA A 66 -3.47 -2.10 -2.22
N ALA A 67 -2.88 -3.30 -2.19
CA ALA A 67 -2.00 -3.72 -1.09
C ALA A 67 -0.80 -2.79 -0.92
N LEU A 68 -0.16 -2.39 -2.03
CA LEU A 68 0.98 -1.46 -1.99
C LEU A 68 0.57 -0.09 -1.42
N LEU A 69 -0.58 0.44 -1.85
CA LEU A 69 -1.09 1.71 -1.34
C LEU A 69 -1.36 1.65 0.17
N VAL A 70 -2.06 0.60 0.62
CA VAL A 70 -2.36 0.37 2.04
C VAL A 70 -1.06 0.25 2.84
N SER A 71 -0.10 -0.51 2.33
CA SER A 71 1.21 -0.66 2.95
C SER A 71 1.94 0.69 3.13
N LYS A 72 1.96 1.54 2.10
CA LYS A 72 2.55 2.89 2.20
C LYS A 72 1.82 3.78 3.21
N VAL A 73 0.50 3.70 3.29
CA VAL A 73 -0.28 4.46 4.28
C VAL A 73 0.05 4.01 5.71
N PHE A 74 0.12 2.71 5.97
CA PHE A 74 0.52 2.18 7.28
C PHE A 74 1.96 2.56 7.65
N TYR A 75 2.87 2.62 6.67
CA TYR A 75 4.22 3.15 6.88
C TYR A 75 4.18 4.59 7.41
N TYR A 76 3.36 5.46 6.82
CA TYR A 76 3.18 6.83 7.30
C TYR A 76 2.47 6.92 8.66
N LEU A 77 1.60 5.96 8.99
CA LEU A 77 0.97 5.85 10.30
C LEU A 77 1.95 5.35 11.39
N GLY A 78 3.10 4.81 11.00
CA GLY A 78 4.08 4.20 11.91
C GLY A 78 3.80 2.72 12.22
N GLU A 79 2.77 2.13 11.63
CA GLU A 79 2.38 0.73 11.81
C GLU A 79 3.15 -0.15 10.82
N LEU A 80 4.44 -0.36 11.12
CA LEU A 80 5.34 -1.08 10.23
C LEU A 80 5.00 -2.57 10.07
N ASN A 81 4.35 -3.18 11.07
CA ASN A 81 3.97 -4.60 11.01
C ASN A 81 2.86 -4.85 9.98
N ASP A 82 1.82 -4.01 10.00
CA ASP A 82 0.72 -4.07 9.03
C ASP A 82 1.22 -3.66 7.65
N SER A 83 2.05 -2.61 7.59
CA SER A 83 2.72 -2.19 6.37
C SER A 83 3.51 -3.34 5.73
N LEU A 84 4.35 -4.04 6.49
CA LEU A 84 5.11 -5.19 6.00
C LEU A 84 4.18 -6.31 5.49
N SER A 85 3.12 -6.62 6.23
CA SER A 85 2.16 -7.67 5.84
C SER A 85 1.50 -7.38 4.49
N TYR A 86 1.08 -6.13 4.29
CA TYR A 86 0.52 -5.68 3.01
C TYR A 86 1.56 -5.58 1.89
N ALA A 87 2.80 -5.17 2.18
CA ALA A 87 3.87 -5.15 1.19
C ALA A 87 4.20 -6.56 0.69
N LEU A 88 4.22 -7.55 1.57
CA LEU A 88 4.38 -8.95 1.20
C LEU A 88 3.20 -9.44 0.34
N GLY A 89 1.97 -8.99 0.64
CA GLY A 89 0.78 -9.26 -0.17
C GLY A 89 0.81 -8.60 -1.56
N ALA A 90 1.46 -7.45 -1.70
CA ALA A 90 1.66 -6.77 -2.98
C ALA A 90 2.63 -7.54 -3.90
N GLY A 91 3.47 -8.42 -3.35
CA GLY A 91 4.33 -9.33 -4.09
C GLY A 91 5.21 -8.61 -5.11
N HIS A 92 4.89 -8.76 -6.39
CA HIS A 92 5.67 -8.21 -7.50
C HIS A 92 5.64 -6.69 -7.63
N LEU A 93 4.68 -6.00 -7.01
CA LEU A 93 4.62 -4.53 -7.04
C LEU A 93 5.48 -3.88 -5.97
N PHE A 94 5.90 -4.63 -4.95
CA PHE A 94 6.85 -4.13 -3.96
C PHE A 94 8.27 -4.29 -4.50
N ASP A 95 8.80 -3.22 -5.08
CA ASP A 95 10.17 -3.20 -5.62
C ASP A 95 11.19 -2.98 -4.49
N VAL A 96 11.81 -4.08 -4.05
CA VAL A 96 12.89 -4.06 -3.05
C VAL A 96 14.18 -3.40 -3.55
N SER A 97 14.32 -3.19 -4.86
CA SER A 97 15.48 -2.52 -5.45
C SER A 97 15.32 -1.00 -5.52
N GLU A 98 14.13 -0.48 -5.22
CA GLU A 98 13.88 0.95 -5.12
C GLU A 98 14.66 1.55 -3.95
N ASP A 99 15.44 2.59 -4.24
CA ASP A 99 16.20 3.35 -3.23
C ASP A 99 15.26 4.38 -2.57
N SER A 100 14.33 3.87 -1.75
CA SER A 100 13.39 4.71 -0.99
C SER A 100 13.43 4.41 0.50
N ASP A 101 13.24 5.44 1.32
CA ASP A 101 13.21 5.31 2.79
C ASP A 101 12.15 4.30 3.25
N TYR A 102 11.02 4.26 2.53
CA TYR A 102 9.96 3.27 2.73
C TYR A 102 10.49 1.85 2.57
N VAL A 103 11.15 1.53 1.45
CA VAL A 103 11.69 0.18 1.19
C VAL A 103 12.79 -0.17 2.18
N HIS A 104 13.72 0.74 2.46
CA HIS A 104 14.78 0.50 3.43
C HIS A 104 14.24 0.20 4.83
N THR A 105 13.25 0.97 5.29
CA THR A 105 12.62 0.77 6.60
C THR A 105 11.86 -0.55 6.66
N LEU A 106 11.06 -0.86 5.64
CA LEU A 106 10.32 -2.12 5.59
C LEU A 106 11.25 -3.32 5.48
N LEU A 107 12.31 -3.23 4.70
CA LEU A 107 13.29 -4.31 4.55
C LEU A 107 14.03 -4.56 5.87
N ALA A 108 14.48 -3.51 6.56
CA ALA A 108 15.09 -3.63 7.87
C ALA A 108 14.13 -4.30 8.86
N LYS A 109 12.87 -3.86 8.89
CA LYS A 109 11.82 -4.45 9.73
C LYS A 109 11.57 -5.92 9.38
N ALA A 110 11.52 -6.27 8.10
CA ALA A 110 11.34 -7.65 7.65
C ALA A 110 12.47 -8.56 8.10
N ILE A 111 13.71 -8.08 8.01
CA ILE A 111 14.90 -8.81 8.46
C ILE A 111 14.87 -9.00 9.98
N ASP A 112 14.53 -7.97 10.75
CA ASP A 112 14.44 -8.03 12.20
C ASP A 112 13.35 -9.00 12.67
N GLU A 113 12.17 -8.97 12.04
CA GLU A 113 11.08 -9.92 12.30
C GLU A 113 11.49 -11.35 11.95
N TYR A 114 12.13 -11.56 10.79
CA TYR A 114 12.60 -12.87 10.38
C TYR A 114 13.66 -13.43 11.34
N ALA A 115 14.64 -12.62 11.76
CA ALA A 115 15.65 -13.02 12.72
C ALA A 115 15.03 -13.39 14.09
N SER A 116 14.03 -12.62 14.52
CA SER A 116 13.28 -12.88 15.74
C SER A 116 12.50 -14.21 15.67
N LEU A 117 11.82 -14.47 14.55
CA LEU A 117 11.09 -15.72 14.31
C LEU A 117 12.04 -16.92 14.26
N ASN A 118 13.18 -16.79 13.59
CA ASN A 118 14.16 -17.87 13.49
C ASN A 118 14.80 -18.21 14.84
N THR A 119 15.07 -17.20 15.68
CA THR A 119 15.58 -17.40 17.03
C THR A 119 14.56 -18.15 17.90
N LYS A 120 13.29 -17.70 17.89
CA LYS A 120 12.19 -18.37 18.61
C LYS A 120 12.00 -19.82 18.16
N ALA A 121 12.03 -20.07 16.85
CA ALA A 121 11.89 -21.43 16.31
C ALA A 121 13.05 -22.35 16.72
N ALA A 122 14.27 -21.81 16.81
CA ALA A 122 15.43 -22.56 17.29
C ALA A 122 15.37 -22.86 18.80
N GLU A 123 14.73 -21.98 19.59
CA GLU A 123 14.49 -22.19 21.02
C GLU A 123 13.39 -23.24 21.28
N ASP A 124 12.30 -23.23 20.50
CA ASP A 124 11.21 -24.22 20.60
C ASP A 124 11.65 -25.65 20.18
N THR A 125 12.72 -25.76 19.39
CA THR A 125 13.26 -27.05 18.94
C THR A 125 14.25 -27.66 19.95
N ARG A 126 14.50 -27.02 21.10
CA ARG A 126 15.50 -27.46 22.09
C ARG A 126 14.89 -27.85 23.44
#